data_AF-A0A534WPN2-F1
#
_entry.id   AF-A0A534WPN2-F1
#
_cell.length_a   1.000
_cell.length_b   1.000
_cell.length_c   1.000
_cell.angle_alpha   90.00
_cell.angle_beta   90.00
_cell.angle_gamma   90.00
#
_symmetry.space_group_name_H-M   'P 1'
#
loop_
_entity.id
_entity.type
_entity.pdbx_description
1 polymer ?
#
loop_
_entity_poly.entity_id
_entity_poly.type
_entity_poly.pdbx_seq_one_letter_code
_entity_poly.pdbx_strand_id
1 'polypeptide(L)'
;MALRLRYQIDSPRQLREHVHLVDGAGYFFFPGAVAPKGALASLEIDFSTTVQVATLRGWVWARSSGGGLWLELARAQRCLERLEDAASRSELRFASDQLVLAEAEGLAALLCRLRDVSDGGARPAAMPSDAGAPGQTMRVALPEADPGGAQFEALGRVVWVDQGELGMAWNREDSGTRAAVRRMMQNARNEWEDAKTAMHPANCRCMGRRPAATALSG
;
A
#
# COMPACT_ATOMS: atom_id res chain seq x y z
N MET A 1 15.88 -7.19 1.76
CA MET A 1 14.58 -6.91 1.08
C MET A 1 13.46 -7.16 2.07
N ALA A 2 12.33 -6.45 1.95
CA ALA A 2 11.18 -6.67 2.83
C ALA A 2 10.47 -7.99 2.48
N LEU A 3 9.99 -8.70 3.50
CA LEU A 3 9.10 -9.84 3.36
C LEU A 3 7.77 -9.37 2.74
N ARG A 4 7.34 -10.04 1.67
CA ARG A 4 6.11 -9.72 0.93
C ARG A 4 5.01 -10.67 1.29
N LEU A 5 3.90 -10.14 1.79
CA LEU A 5 2.79 -10.90 2.32
C LEU A 5 1.49 -10.44 1.69
N ARG A 6 0.72 -11.37 1.11
CA ARG A 6 -0.63 -11.12 0.60
C ARG A 6 -1.65 -11.78 1.48
N TYR A 7 -2.65 -11.03 1.92
CA TYR A 7 -3.72 -11.54 2.75
C TYR A 7 -5.07 -11.24 2.13
N GLN A 8 -5.85 -12.28 1.85
CA GLN A 8 -7.20 -12.13 1.35
C GLN A 8 -8.22 -12.20 2.48
N ILE A 9 -9.13 -11.23 2.57
CA ILE A 9 -10.21 -11.16 3.56
C ILE A 9 -11.46 -10.58 2.91
N ASP A 10 -12.66 -10.74 3.48
CA ASP A 10 -13.85 -10.37 2.71
C ASP A 10 -14.06 -8.87 2.63
N SER A 11 -13.91 -8.16 3.76
CA SER A 11 -14.22 -6.73 3.86
C SER A 11 -13.30 -5.98 4.82
N PRO A 12 -13.17 -4.65 4.67
CA PRO A 12 -12.46 -3.80 5.63
C PRO A 12 -12.95 -3.97 7.07
N ARG A 13 -14.26 -4.20 7.26
CA ARG A 13 -14.84 -4.44 8.58
C ARG A 13 -14.27 -5.71 9.24
N GLN A 14 -14.19 -6.81 8.50
CA GLN A 14 -13.56 -8.02 9.03
C GLN A 14 -12.08 -7.80 9.35
N LEU A 15 -11.34 -7.06 8.51
CA LEU A 15 -9.94 -6.76 8.77
C LEU A 15 -9.73 -6.07 10.12
N ARG A 16 -10.63 -5.16 10.53
CA ARG A 16 -10.51 -4.47 11.82
C ARG A 16 -10.51 -5.43 13.02
N GLU A 17 -11.28 -6.51 12.94
CA GLU A 17 -11.32 -7.53 13.99
C GLU A 17 -10.01 -8.33 14.10
N HIS A 18 -9.12 -8.22 13.10
CA HIS A 18 -7.82 -8.88 13.05
C HIS A 18 -6.63 -7.95 13.29
N VAL A 19 -6.87 -6.64 13.44
CA VAL A 19 -5.83 -5.64 13.73
C VAL A 19 -5.99 -5.16 15.16
N HIS A 20 -5.05 -5.52 16.03
CA HIS A 20 -5.02 -5.06 17.41
C HIS A 20 -4.25 -3.74 17.49
N LEU A 21 -4.93 -2.65 17.82
CA LEU A 21 -4.30 -1.34 17.99
C LEU A 21 -3.80 -1.18 19.44
N VAL A 22 -2.50 -0.93 19.61
CA VAL A 22 -1.87 -0.63 20.91
C VAL A 22 -0.89 0.53 20.69
N ASP A 23 -1.03 1.61 21.47
CA ASP A 23 -0.18 2.81 21.41
C ASP A 23 0.02 3.39 19.99
N GLY A 24 -1.01 3.32 19.14
CA GLY A 24 -0.99 3.82 17.77
C GLY A 24 -0.33 2.89 16.74
N ALA A 25 0.24 1.77 17.17
CA ALA A 25 0.71 0.68 16.30
C ALA A 25 -0.39 -0.37 16.10
N GLY A 26 -0.47 -0.95 14.90
CA GLY A 26 -1.38 -2.07 14.64
C GLY A 26 -0.65 -3.39 14.58
N TYR A 27 -1.14 -4.38 15.32
CA TYR A 27 -0.62 -5.74 15.32
C TYR A 27 -1.53 -6.66 14.52
N PHE A 28 -0.95 -7.38 13.57
CA PHE A 28 -1.68 -8.29 12.68
C PHE A 28 -0.99 -9.64 12.62
N PHE A 29 -1.77 -10.72 12.70
CA PHE A 29 -1.24 -12.08 12.57
C PHE A 29 -1.32 -12.59 11.13
N PHE A 30 -0.18 -13.00 10.58
CA PHE A 30 -0.08 -13.62 9.26
C PHE A 30 0.24 -15.13 9.40
N PRO A 31 -0.64 -16.04 8.94
CA PRO A 31 -0.43 -17.48 9.08
C PRO A 31 0.57 -18.03 8.04
N GLY A 32 1.28 -19.10 8.40
CA GLY A 32 2.04 -19.91 7.42
C GLY A 32 3.27 -19.24 6.79
N ALA A 33 3.67 -18.06 7.25
CA ALA A 33 4.94 -17.43 6.91
C ALA A 33 6.00 -17.66 8.00
N VAL A 34 7.27 -17.66 7.61
CA VAL A 34 8.42 -17.78 8.51
C VAL A 34 9.43 -16.71 8.16
N ALA A 35 9.82 -15.91 9.14
CA ALA A 35 10.84 -14.88 9.03
C ALA A 35 11.39 -14.54 10.43
N PRO A 36 12.63 -14.02 10.54
CA PRO A 36 13.19 -13.61 11.82
C PRO A 36 12.48 -12.36 12.37
N LYS A 37 12.47 -12.22 13.70
CA LYS A 37 12.01 -11.00 14.37
C LYS A 37 12.83 -9.80 13.89
N GLY A 38 12.17 -8.66 13.68
CA GLY A 38 12.77 -7.43 13.15
C GLY A 38 12.88 -7.38 11.63
N ALA A 39 12.54 -8.46 10.90
CA ALA A 39 12.50 -8.41 9.45
C ALA A 39 11.44 -7.41 8.97
N LEU A 40 11.81 -6.54 8.03
CA LEU A 40 10.86 -5.63 7.37
C LEU A 40 9.79 -6.43 6.64
N ALA A 41 8.54 -5.99 6.72
CA ALA A 41 7.41 -6.62 6.07
C ALA A 41 6.52 -5.59 5.37
N SER A 42 6.03 -5.97 4.20
CA SER A 42 5.00 -5.26 3.45
C SER A 42 3.82 -6.21 3.25
N LEU A 43 2.65 -5.79 3.71
CA LEU A 43 1.40 -6.54 3.68
C LEU A 43 0.44 -5.89 2.69
N GLU A 44 0.06 -6.63 1.65
CA GLU A 44 -1.03 -6.30 0.75
C GLU A 44 -2.28 -7.05 1.21
N ILE A 45 -3.40 -6.35 1.29
CA ILE A 45 -4.68 -6.88 1.73
C ILE A 45 -5.70 -6.70 0.62
N ASP A 46 -6.19 -7.82 0.12
CA ASP A 46 -7.20 -7.89 -0.92
C ASP A 46 -8.56 -8.18 -0.30
N PHE A 47 -9.56 -7.37 -0.65
CA PHE A 47 -10.93 -7.53 -0.15
C PHE A 47 -11.80 -8.24 -1.18
N SER A 48 -12.36 -9.41 -0.85
CA SER A 48 -13.16 -10.18 -1.82
C SER A 48 -14.48 -9.50 -2.20
N THR A 49 -15.02 -8.65 -1.33
CA THR A 49 -16.33 -7.98 -1.52
C THR A 49 -16.22 -6.55 -2.06
N THR A 50 -15.01 -6.04 -2.25
CA THR A 50 -14.78 -4.67 -2.71
C THR A 50 -13.64 -4.61 -3.72
N VAL A 51 -13.55 -3.53 -4.49
CA VAL A 51 -12.36 -3.27 -5.33
C VAL A 51 -11.23 -2.56 -4.56
N GLN A 52 -11.39 -2.38 -3.24
CA GLN A 52 -10.36 -1.76 -2.42
C GLN A 52 -9.20 -2.73 -2.22
N VAL A 53 -8.00 -2.16 -2.09
CA VAL A 53 -6.78 -2.86 -1.68
C VAL A 53 -6.11 -1.99 -0.63
N ALA A 54 -5.64 -2.61 0.45
CA ALA A 54 -4.85 -1.92 1.47
C ALA A 54 -3.39 -2.38 1.40
N THR A 55 -2.48 -1.45 1.64
CA THR A 55 -1.06 -1.75 1.77
C THR A 55 -0.54 -1.20 3.08
N LEU A 56 -0.03 -2.08 3.92
CA LEU A 56 0.57 -1.75 5.21
C LEU A 56 2.03 -2.19 5.24
N ARG A 57 2.83 -1.50 6.06
CA ARG A 57 4.25 -1.80 6.23
C ARG A 57 4.61 -1.82 7.69
N GLY A 58 5.62 -2.60 8.00
CA GLY A 58 6.26 -2.56 9.30
C GLY A 58 7.26 -3.69 9.42
N TRP A 59 7.19 -4.45 10.50
CA TRP A 59 8.17 -5.49 10.80
C TRP A 59 7.57 -6.69 11.50
N VAL A 60 8.28 -7.81 11.43
CA VAL A 60 7.98 -9.01 12.20
C VAL A 60 8.25 -8.72 13.68
N TRP A 61 7.19 -8.57 14.46
CA TRP A 61 7.25 -8.34 15.90
C TRP A 61 7.57 -9.61 16.68
N ALA A 62 6.94 -10.73 16.31
CA ALA A 62 7.19 -12.03 16.90
C ALA A 62 6.86 -13.19 15.95
N ARG A 63 7.43 -14.36 16.24
CA ARG A 63 7.04 -15.63 15.62
C ARG A 63 6.03 -16.33 16.53
N SER A 64 5.01 -16.96 15.96
CA SER A 64 4.07 -17.78 16.71
C SER A 64 4.55 -19.23 16.79
N SER A 65 4.46 -19.86 17.96
CA SER A 65 4.76 -21.29 18.15
C SER A 65 3.82 -22.20 17.36
N GLY A 66 2.58 -21.74 17.10
CA GLY A 66 1.60 -22.43 16.25
C GLY A 66 1.82 -22.25 14.75
N GLY A 67 2.93 -21.63 14.34
CA GLY A 67 3.22 -21.23 12.96
C GLY A 67 2.68 -19.84 12.61
N GLY A 68 3.38 -19.12 11.74
CA GLY A 68 3.04 -17.75 11.34
C GLY A 68 3.79 -16.65 12.10
N LEU A 69 3.44 -15.41 11.77
CA LEU A 69 4.13 -14.19 12.19
C LEU A 69 3.14 -13.20 12.78
N TRP A 70 3.54 -12.55 13.87
CA TRP A 70 2.94 -11.30 14.30
C TRP A 70 3.69 -10.15 13.67
N LEU A 71 2.96 -9.29 12.96
CA LEU A 71 3.46 -8.08 12.34
C LEU A 71 3.06 -6.89 13.19
N GLU A 72 3.99 -5.97 13.40
CA GLU A 72 3.69 -4.61 13.83
C GLU A 72 3.66 -3.74 12.57
N LEU A 73 2.54 -3.08 12.33
CA LEU A 73 2.23 -2.34 11.12
C LEU A 73 2.09 -0.85 11.44
N ALA A 74 2.96 -0.06 10.83
CA ALA A 74 2.92 1.38 10.92
C ALA A 74 1.66 1.91 10.24
N ARG A 75 1.01 2.90 10.86
CA ARG A 75 -0.17 3.60 10.35
C ARG A 75 -1.38 2.71 10.09
N ALA A 76 -1.46 1.54 10.74
CA ALA A 76 -2.59 0.62 10.60
C ALA A 76 -3.92 1.30 10.94
N GLN A 77 -4.00 2.06 12.03
CA GLN A 77 -5.20 2.81 12.41
C GLN A 77 -5.68 3.74 11.28
N ARG A 78 -4.80 4.62 10.79
CA ARG A 78 -5.12 5.56 9.70
C ARG A 78 -5.55 4.83 8.42
N CYS A 79 -4.92 3.70 8.10
CA CYS A 79 -5.33 2.89 6.95
C CYS A 79 -6.75 2.36 7.13
N LEU A 80 -7.07 1.84 8.31
CA LEU A 80 -8.40 1.32 8.61
C LEU A 80 -9.45 2.43 8.54
N GLU A 81 -9.20 3.61 9.09
CA GLU A 81 -10.11 4.77 8.98
C GLU A 81 -10.40 5.13 7.51
N ARG A 82 -9.36 5.18 6.65
CA ARG A 82 -9.53 5.53 5.22
C ARG A 82 -10.26 4.49 4.38
N LEU A 83 -10.28 3.21 4.78
CA LEU A 83 -10.98 2.16 4.02
C LEU A 83 -12.51 2.33 4.08
N GLU A 84 -13.04 2.98 5.12
CA GLU A 84 -14.48 3.28 5.24
C GLU A 84 -14.96 4.37 4.27
N ASP A 85 -14.11 5.36 4.02
CA ASP A 85 -14.47 6.56 3.24
C ASP A 85 -14.03 6.49 1.77
N ALA A 86 -13.33 5.43 1.36
CA ALA A 86 -12.74 5.37 0.03
C ALA A 86 -13.81 5.11 -1.05
N ALA A 87 -14.03 6.11 -1.90
CA ALA A 87 -14.76 5.97 -3.17
C ALA A 87 -14.24 4.78 -3.99
N SER A 88 -15.13 4.14 -4.75
CA SER A 88 -14.76 3.03 -5.63
C SER A 88 -13.65 3.48 -6.58
N ARG A 89 -12.53 2.75 -6.56
CA ARG A 89 -11.38 3.03 -7.41
C ARG A 89 -11.51 2.23 -8.70
N SER A 90 -11.16 2.85 -9.81
CA SER A 90 -11.25 2.25 -11.15
C SER A 90 -9.95 1.57 -11.61
N GLU A 91 -8.85 1.71 -10.88
CA GLU A 91 -7.52 1.25 -11.32
C GLU A 91 -6.81 0.39 -10.27
N LEU A 92 -6.17 -0.69 -10.76
CA LEU A 92 -5.31 -1.57 -9.96
C LEU A 92 -4.05 -0.83 -9.51
N ARG A 93 -3.74 -0.90 -8.22
CA ARG A 93 -2.52 -0.31 -7.62
C ARG A 93 -1.64 -1.42 -7.07
N PHE A 94 -0.35 -1.37 -7.38
CA PHE A 94 0.63 -2.27 -6.81
C PHE A 94 1.38 -1.55 -5.70
N ALA A 95 1.41 -2.15 -4.51
CA ALA A 95 2.35 -1.77 -3.49
C ALA A 95 3.79 -1.87 -4.03
N SER A 96 4.69 -0.98 -3.61
CA SER A 96 6.09 -1.06 -4.05
C SER A 96 7.01 -0.43 -3.03
N ASP A 97 8.24 -0.93 -2.85
CA ASP A 97 9.29 -0.25 -2.07
C ASP A 97 10.41 0.31 -2.96
N GLN A 98 10.16 0.42 -4.27
CA GLN A 98 11.09 1.01 -5.22
C GLN A 98 11.44 2.44 -4.81
N LEU A 99 12.72 2.77 -4.92
CA LEU A 99 13.22 4.13 -4.73
C LEU A 99 13.02 4.92 -6.02
N VAL A 100 12.61 6.17 -5.86
CA VAL A 100 12.45 7.14 -6.95
C VAL A 100 13.00 8.48 -6.52
N LEU A 101 13.47 9.26 -7.49
CA LEU A 101 13.80 10.66 -7.28
C LEU A 101 12.58 11.51 -7.66
N ALA A 102 11.95 12.13 -6.66
CA ALA A 102 10.77 12.96 -6.83
C ALA A 102 11.15 14.43 -6.71
N GLU A 103 10.78 15.25 -7.68
CA GLU A 103 11.11 16.67 -7.72
C GLU A 103 9.87 17.48 -8.08
N ALA A 104 9.32 18.19 -7.09
CA ALA A 104 8.26 19.16 -7.32
C ALA A 104 8.85 20.47 -7.87
N GLU A 105 8.11 21.15 -8.75
CA GLU A 105 8.55 22.37 -9.42
C GLU A 105 9.04 23.44 -8.44
N GLY A 106 10.31 23.83 -8.52
CA GLY A 106 10.89 24.85 -7.62
C GLY A 106 11.27 24.33 -6.23
N LEU A 107 11.24 23.01 -5.99
CA LEU A 107 11.73 22.36 -4.78
C LEU A 107 12.93 21.45 -5.09
N ALA A 108 13.69 21.12 -4.04
CA ALA A 108 14.80 20.18 -4.18
C ALA A 108 14.29 18.76 -4.46
N ALA A 109 15.06 18.00 -5.24
CA ALA A 109 14.76 16.60 -5.50
C ALA A 109 14.90 15.74 -4.22
N LEU A 110 13.91 14.89 -3.97
CA LEU A 110 13.83 13.96 -2.85
C LEU A 110 13.98 12.52 -3.33
N LEU A 111 14.99 11.80 -2.83
CA LEU A 111 15.04 10.35 -2.96
C LEU A 111 14.06 9.73 -1.95
N CYS A 112 12.95 9.18 -2.44
CA CYS A 112 11.92 8.58 -1.60
C CYS A 112 11.50 7.20 -2.10
N ARG A 113 10.76 6.47 -1.26
CA ARG A 113 10.10 5.23 -1.67
C ARG A 113 8.75 5.56 -2.27
N LEU A 114 8.38 4.87 -3.33
CA LEU A 114 6.97 4.74 -3.65
C LEU A 114 6.27 3.93 -2.55
N ARG A 115 5.01 4.25 -2.28
CA ARG A 115 4.11 3.45 -1.44
C ARG A 115 3.34 2.48 -2.32
N ASP A 116 2.86 2.98 -3.45
CA ASP A 116 2.26 2.23 -4.53
C ASP A 116 2.21 3.06 -5.82
N VAL A 117 1.88 2.37 -6.91
CA VAL A 117 1.73 2.91 -8.26
C VAL A 117 0.55 2.26 -8.98
N SER A 118 -0.20 3.04 -9.76
CA SER A 118 -1.11 2.58 -10.84
C SER A 118 -0.77 3.27 -12.15
N ASP A 119 -1.50 2.90 -13.19
CA ASP A 119 -1.47 3.56 -14.50
C ASP A 119 -1.87 5.05 -14.45
N GLY A 120 -2.68 5.46 -13.48
CA GLY A 120 -3.14 6.85 -13.33
C GLY A 120 -2.45 7.66 -12.24
N GLY A 121 -1.71 7.05 -11.30
CA GLY A 121 -1.02 7.81 -10.27
C GLY A 121 -0.14 7.00 -9.31
N ALA A 122 0.66 7.67 -8.48
CA ALA A 122 1.47 7.04 -7.44
C ALA A 122 1.32 7.72 -6.08
N ARG A 123 1.82 7.04 -5.05
CA ARG A 123 1.93 7.58 -3.70
C ARG A 123 3.39 7.62 -3.23
N PRO A 124 4.16 8.68 -3.48
CA PRO A 124 5.48 8.84 -2.90
C PRO A 124 5.44 9.06 -1.38
N ALA A 125 6.44 8.54 -0.67
CA ALA A 125 6.66 8.80 0.75
C ALA A 125 7.45 10.11 0.93
N ALA A 126 6.76 11.22 1.15
CA ALA A 126 7.35 12.55 1.26
C ALA A 126 6.66 13.35 2.36
N MET A 127 7.40 14.25 3.02
CA MET A 127 6.81 15.18 3.99
C MET A 127 6.19 16.37 3.26
N PRO A 128 5.26 17.11 3.90
CA PRO A 128 4.70 18.31 3.29
C PRO A 128 5.72 19.38 2.89
N SER A 129 6.89 19.41 3.52
CA SER A 129 8.01 20.30 3.15
C SER A 129 8.68 19.93 1.82
N ASP A 130 8.60 18.65 1.45
CA ASP A 130 9.22 18.08 0.25
C ASP A 130 8.20 17.93 -0.89
N ALA A 131 6.91 18.03 -0.54
CA ALA A 131 5.79 17.96 -1.43
C ALA A 131 5.43 19.37 -1.92
N GLY A 132 5.24 19.53 -3.23
CA GLY A 132 4.61 20.73 -3.77
C GLY A 132 3.16 20.89 -3.28
N ALA A 133 2.58 22.07 -3.51
CA ALA A 133 1.15 22.28 -3.27
C ALA A 133 0.29 21.44 -4.24
N PRO A 134 -0.96 21.08 -3.89
CA PRO A 134 -1.89 20.48 -4.84
C PRO A 134 -1.99 21.28 -6.14
N GLY A 135 -1.94 20.59 -7.27
CA GLY A 135 -1.91 21.16 -8.62
C GLY A 135 -0.50 21.36 -9.19
N GLN A 136 0.52 21.44 -8.34
CA GLN A 136 1.91 21.67 -8.76
C GLN A 136 2.47 20.49 -9.55
N THR A 137 3.29 20.80 -10.55
CA THR A 137 3.96 19.78 -11.36
C THR A 137 5.04 19.08 -10.54
N MET A 138 5.13 17.76 -10.69
CA MET A 138 6.17 16.95 -10.08
C MET A 138 6.70 15.93 -11.07
N ARG A 139 8.03 15.83 -11.15
CA ARG A 139 8.77 14.84 -11.91
C ARG A 139 9.16 13.69 -10.99
N VAL A 140 9.01 12.46 -11.47
CA VAL A 140 9.43 11.24 -10.77
C VAL A 140 10.34 10.44 -11.70
N ALA A 141 11.61 10.33 -11.33
CA ALA A 141 12.59 9.55 -12.07
C ALA A 141 12.89 8.22 -11.36
N LEU A 142 12.97 7.15 -12.15
CA LEU A 142 13.55 5.90 -11.68
C LEU A 142 15.09 6.06 -11.60
N PRO A 143 15.75 5.50 -10.57
CA PRO A 143 17.20 5.58 -10.43
C PRO A 143 17.94 4.74 -11.49
N GLU A 144 17.24 3.80 -12.14
CA GLU A 144 17.76 3.04 -13.28
C GLU A 144 17.66 3.84 -14.58
N ALA A 145 18.70 3.74 -15.40
CA ALA A 145 18.70 4.22 -16.77
C ALA A 145 18.37 3.09 -17.75
N ASP A 146 17.84 3.46 -18.91
CA ASP A 146 17.69 2.55 -20.05
C ASP A 146 19.08 2.15 -20.63
N PRO A 147 19.15 1.18 -21.57
CA PRO A 147 20.40 0.80 -22.20
C PRO A 147 21.13 1.94 -22.94
N GLY A 148 20.43 3.01 -23.29
CA GLY A 148 20.97 4.22 -23.89
C GLY A 148 21.45 5.27 -22.88
N GLY A 149 21.31 5.00 -21.58
CA GLY A 149 21.70 5.90 -20.49
C GLY A 149 20.66 6.95 -20.12
N ALA A 150 19.48 6.95 -20.74
CA ALA A 150 18.40 7.88 -20.39
C ALA A 150 17.63 7.37 -19.16
N GLN A 151 17.36 8.26 -18.20
CA GLN A 151 16.52 7.91 -17.05
C GLN A 151 15.05 7.81 -17.49
N PHE A 152 14.34 6.86 -16.89
CA PHE A 152 12.89 6.80 -17.04
C PHE A 152 12.23 7.86 -16.15
N GLU A 153 11.58 8.82 -16.78
CA GLU A 153 10.93 9.94 -16.09
C GLU A 153 9.42 9.96 -16.33
N ALA A 154 8.67 10.17 -15.25
CA ALA A 154 7.23 10.38 -15.27
C ALA A 154 6.91 11.79 -14.80
N LEU A 155 6.07 12.50 -15.55
CA LEU A 155 5.53 13.79 -15.17
C LEU A 155 4.12 13.62 -14.62
N GLY A 156 3.80 14.38 -13.59
CA GLY A 156 2.48 14.38 -12.98
C GLY A 156 2.21 15.65 -12.20
N ARG A 157 1.06 15.65 -11.51
CA ARG A 157 0.65 16.72 -10.61
C ARG A 157 0.37 16.17 -9.23
N VAL A 158 0.72 16.94 -8.21
CA VAL A 158 0.32 16.66 -6.82
C VAL A 158 -1.20 16.82 -6.72
N VAL A 159 -1.90 15.82 -6.20
CA VAL A 159 -3.37 15.83 -6.02
C VAL A 159 -3.73 16.14 -4.58
N TRP A 160 -2.96 15.59 -3.64
CA TRP A 160 -3.12 15.81 -2.22
C TRP A 160 -1.79 15.56 -1.52
N VAL A 161 -1.63 16.16 -0.34
CA VAL A 161 -0.48 15.95 0.55
C VAL A 161 -1.04 15.64 1.93
N ASP A 162 -0.54 14.60 2.56
CA ASP A 162 -0.86 14.22 3.93
C ASP A 162 0.44 13.89 4.67
N GLN A 163 0.39 13.77 5.99
CA GLN A 163 1.58 13.57 6.82
C GLN A 163 2.40 12.34 6.38
N GLY A 164 3.50 12.58 5.66
CA GLY A 164 4.48 11.59 5.21
C GLY A 164 4.08 10.78 3.97
N GLU A 165 3.05 11.20 3.23
CA GLU A 165 2.78 10.72 1.88
C GLU A 165 2.05 11.79 1.04
N LEU A 166 2.22 11.72 -0.27
CA LEU A 166 1.45 12.54 -1.20
C LEU A 166 0.83 11.67 -2.28
N GLY A 167 -0.27 12.13 -2.87
CA GLY A 167 -0.87 11.52 -4.04
C GLY A 167 -0.50 12.28 -5.30
N MET A 168 -0.06 11.56 -6.32
CA MET A 168 0.19 12.11 -7.66
C MET A 168 -0.77 11.54 -8.69
N ALA A 169 -1.17 12.38 -9.64
CA ALA A 169 -1.81 11.95 -10.88
C ALA A 169 -0.83 12.11 -12.05
N TRP A 170 -0.69 11.09 -12.88
CA TRP A 170 0.23 11.10 -14.02
C TRP A 170 -0.30 11.92 -15.19
N ASN A 171 0.60 12.55 -15.94
CA ASN A 171 0.29 13.09 -17.25
C ASN A 171 0.21 11.96 -18.28
N ARG A 172 -1.00 11.44 -18.51
CA ARG A 172 -1.23 10.28 -19.38
C ARG A 172 -1.03 10.57 -20.87
N GLU A 173 -1.03 11.84 -21.28
CA GLU A 173 -0.85 12.25 -22.67
C GLU A 173 0.62 12.16 -23.11
N ASP A 174 1.55 12.30 -22.15
CA ASP A 174 2.98 12.21 -22.40
C ASP A 174 3.46 10.76 -22.57
N SER A 175 4.17 10.49 -23.68
CA SER A 175 4.64 9.14 -24.01
C SER A 175 5.78 8.67 -23.10
N GLY A 176 6.67 9.58 -22.70
CA GLY A 176 7.76 9.30 -21.76
C GLY A 176 7.21 8.85 -20.42
N THR A 177 6.22 9.59 -19.90
CA THR A 177 5.50 9.27 -18.67
C THR A 177 4.85 7.90 -18.75
N ARG A 178 4.16 7.56 -19.84
CA ARG A 178 3.57 6.21 -19.99
C ARG A 178 4.62 5.10 -19.96
N ALA A 179 5.79 5.32 -20.56
CA ALA A 179 6.88 4.33 -20.54
C ALA A 179 7.45 4.16 -19.13
N ALA A 180 7.74 5.26 -18.44
CA ALA A 180 8.25 5.25 -17.07
C ALA A 180 7.25 4.60 -16.09
N VAL A 181 5.97 4.93 -16.19
CA VAL A 181 4.90 4.32 -15.36
C VAL A 181 4.81 2.82 -15.61
N ARG A 182 4.85 2.36 -16.87
CA ARG A 182 4.87 0.92 -17.17
C ARG A 182 6.06 0.22 -16.52
N ARG A 183 7.24 0.86 -16.53
CA ARG A 183 8.44 0.32 -15.86
C ARG A 183 8.25 0.27 -14.34
N MET A 184 7.75 1.33 -13.71
CA MET A 184 7.46 1.36 -12.27
C MET A 184 6.46 0.27 -11.87
N MET A 185 5.41 0.06 -12.68
CA MET A 185 4.40 -0.98 -12.50
C MET A 185 4.99 -2.39 -12.65
N GLN A 186 5.87 -2.60 -13.63
CA GLN A 186 6.55 -3.87 -13.81
C GLN A 186 7.48 -4.18 -12.61
N ASN A 187 8.26 -3.19 -12.17
CA ASN A 187 9.12 -3.33 -10.99
C ASN A 187 8.28 -3.68 -9.76
N ALA A 188 7.18 -2.96 -9.54
CA ALA A 188 6.25 -3.26 -8.46
C ALA A 188 5.70 -4.69 -8.55
N ARG A 189 5.24 -5.14 -9.72
CA ARG A 189 4.76 -6.53 -9.89
C ARG A 189 5.82 -7.57 -9.55
N ASN A 190 7.03 -7.39 -10.05
CA ASN A 190 8.16 -8.29 -9.79
C ASN A 190 8.50 -8.34 -8.29
N GLU A 191 8.38 -7.22 -7.56
CA GLU A 191 8.57 -7.21 -6.11
C GLU A 191 7.62 -8.15 -5.36
N TRP A 192 6.45 -8.46 -5.92
CA TRP A 192 5.42 -9.28 -5.28
C TRP A 192 5.22 -10.65 -5.92
N GLU A 193 6.08 -11.06 -6.86
CA GLU A 193 5.98 -12.36 -7.54
C GLU A 193 6.07 -13.51 -6.53
N ASP A 194 7.03 -13.44 -5.61
CA ASP A 194 7.26 -14.45 -4.56
C ASP A 194 6.52 -14.17 -3.25
N ALA A 195 5.51 -13.28 -3.27
CA ALA A 195 4.78 -12.92 -2.07
C ALA A 195 4.10 -14.14 -1.44
N LYS A 196 4.29 -14.34 -0.13
CA LYS A 196 3.59 -15.40 0.58
C LYS A 196 2.12 -15.01 0.71
N THR A 197 1.24 -15.85 0.19
CA THR A 197 -0.20 -15.61 0.26
C THR A 197 -0.84 -16.43 1.37
N ALA A 198 -1.77 -15.80 2.08
CA ALA A 198 -2.67 -16.41 3.03
C ALA A 198 -4.10 -15.91 2.81
N MET A 199 -5.07 -16.72 3.21
CA MET A 199 -6.49 -16.38 3.13
C MET A 199 -7.11 -16.39 4.51
N HIS A 200 -8.07 -15.50 4.72
CA HIS A 200 -8.91 -15.48 5.89
C HIS A 200 -9.67 -16.80 6.02
N PRO A 201 -9.55 -17.52 7.16
CA PRO A 201 -10.17 -18.83 7.32
C PRO A 201 -11.70 -18.75 7.23
N ALA A 202 -12.31 -19.62 6.43
CA ALA A 202 -13.78 -19.67 6.26
C ALA A 202 -14.54 -19.96 7.57
N ASN A 203 -13.89 -20.57 8.54
CA ASN A 203 -14.44 -20.90 9.86
C ASN A 203 -14.13 -19.85 10.94
N CYS A 204 -13.54 -18.70 10.56
CA CYS A 204 -13.26 -17.62 11.50
C CYS A 204 -14.55 -17.03 12.08
N ARG A 205 -14.54 -16.71 13.37
CA ARG A 205 -15.70 -16.17 14.11
C ARG A 205 -15.62 -14.66 14.34
N CYS A 206 -14.73 -13.96 13.64
CA CYS A 206 -14.45 -12.53 13.84
C CYS A 206 -15.69 -11.63 13.73
N MET A 207 -16.70 -12.03 12.95
CA MET A 207 -17.93 -11.23 12.77
C MET A 207 -19.08 -11.60 13.69
N GLY A 208 -18.96 -12.66 14.51
CA GLY A 208 -20.08 -13.23 15.27
C GLY A 208 -21.26 -13.69 14.38
N ARG A 209 -22.19 -14.49 14.89
CA ARG A 209 -23.48 -14.69 14.19
C ARG A 209 -24.17 -13.33 14.10
N ARG A 210 -24.71 -12.97 12.92
CA ARG A 210 -25.74 -11.92 12.79
C ARG A 210 -26.71 -12.06 13.97
N PRO A 211 -27.02 -10.99 14.73
CA PRO A 211 -28.17 -11.07 15.62
C PRO A 211 -29.36 -11.45 14.76
N ALA A 212 -30.05 -12.53 15.16
CA ALA A 212 -31.30 -12.92 14.52
C ALA A 212 -32.20 -11.67 14.50
N ALA A 213 -32.73 -11.34 13.33
CA ALA A 213 -33.71 -10.27 13.21
C ALA A 213 -34.75 -10.47 14.30
N THR A 214 -34.84 -9.53 15.22
CA THR A 214 -35.85 -9.51 16.26
C THR A 214 -37.19 -9.62 15.55
N ALA A 215 -37.88 -10.75 15.75
CA ALA A 215 -39.25 -10.90 15.32
C ALA A 215 -40.05 -9.80 16.03
N LEU A 216 -40.42 -8.76 15.28
CA LEU A 216 -41.45 -7.83 15.70
C LEU A 216 -42.75 -8.64 15.74
N SER A 217 -43.17 -8.93 16.96
CA SER A 217 -44.48 -9.45 17.28
C SER A 217 -45.54 -8.47 16.76
N GLY A 218 -46.44 -8.99 15.93
CA GLY A 218 -47.75 -8.41 15.64
C GLY A 218 -48.81 -9.43 16.00
#